data_AF-A0A5J4QMF6-F1
#
_entry.id   AF-A0A5J4QMF6-F1
#
_cell.length_a   1.000
_cell.length_b   1.000
_cell.length_c   1.000
_cell.angle_alpha   90.00
_cell.angle_beta   90.00
_cell.angle_gamma   90.00
#
_symmetry.space_group_name_H-M   'P 1'
#
loop_
_entity.id
_entity.type
_entity.pdbx_description
1 polymer ?
#
loop_
_entity_poly.entity_id
_entity_poly.type
_entity_poly.pdbx_seq_one_letter_code
_entity_poly.pdbx_strand_id
1 'polypeptide(L)'
;MKRISLCFICCLALCKVPALYAQSLSFDKLWKEVEKAEKKSLPQTVVKLTDDIFRKAEAERNSPQMLKAYTWRTKYQESLTPDSFYVHLAAWERWTDTAAEPLDRAVLHSLVAEMYADYAIANGWQLRGSTVLDDEPSADIREWSSNLFMQKVLEHTRAALLDSLLLLNTSSKTYIPFAETGETSSYYGHDMYHLLALRGTKALRSISSLSDKDSVVTAEASVLFHNMIDTYRKRNNRNAVVLATLDSLNWNGREVPEEQLDKLIAEYGNQEVCAEVYLAKAQYANQNRKYTDALRICNEAIAKYPKYKRTDALENLKQEILNPHLTVNTSNQTYPNAELALTLNYRNLDGFTVEFHKVNLPALSPKLKAHPDKVFYKTYCRKVGSQHLSLPRPEGYSYQDTVITVKAPQTGVYLMRIVAGKTGVVVENLLYITGFKVLTCAIPDNQYEAIVLDAESGKPVPDALVRLFTEKKGELAEVKALFTDKDGKVRFSRMNESDYAGYTVEKNEDTDMPLQRIGVSYVLNESVTDSPQMILLT
;
A
#
# COMPACT_ATOMS: atom_id res chain seq x y z
N MET A 1 -49.58 14.97 -78.29
CA MET A 1 -50.00 16.08 -77.39
C MET A 1 -49.67 15.69 -75.95
N LYS A 2 -49.02 16.58 -75.18
CA LYS A 2 -48.71 16.58 -73.72
C LYS A 2 -47.78 15.43 -73.23
N ARG A 3 -46.45 15.56 -73.03
CA ARG A 3 -45.54 16.43 -72.23
C ARG A 3 -45.61 16.24 -70.69
N ILE A 4 -44.44 15.87 -70.13
CA ILE A 4 -43.85 16.18 -68.78
C ILE A 4 -44.40 15.30 -67.62
N SER A 5 -43.64 14.69 -66.70
CA SER A 5 -42.33 15.03 -66.09
C SER A 5 -41.57 13.82 -65.52
N LEU A 6 -40.24 13.98 -65.48
CA LEU A 6 -39.21 13.20 -64.79
C LEU A 6 -39.30 13.46 -63.26
N CYS A 7 -39.19 12.43 -62.41
CA CYS A 7 -38.80 12.59 -61.00
C CYS A 7 -37.87 11.43 -60.58
N PHE A 8 -36.57 11.71 -60.66
CA PHE A 8 -35.52 10.96 -60.00
C PHE A 8 -35.62 11.23 -58.49
N ILE A 9 -36.03 10.24 -57.69
CA ILE A 9 -35.93 10.29 -56.24
C ILE A 9 -34.52 9.79 -55.88
N CYS A 10 -33.60 10.73 -55.65
CA CYS A 10 -32.32 10.45 -55.01
C CYS A 10 -32.57 10.00 -53.57
N CYS A 11 -32.32 8.72 -53.28
CA CYS A 11 -32.17 8.20 -51.93
C CYS A 11 -30.96 8.86 -51.24
N LEU A 12 -31.20 9.95 -50.51
CA LEU A 12 -30.27 10.47 -49.49
C LEU A 12 -30.37 9.59 -48.25
N ALA A 13 -29.66 8.46 -48.26
CA ALA A 13 -29.23 7.80 -47.04
C ALA A 13 -28.15 8.67 -46.39
N LEU A 14 -28.58 9.68 -45.61
CA LEU A 14 -27.70 10.46 -44.74
C LEU A 14 -27.21 9.57 -43.60
N CYS A 15 -26.00 9.05 -43.76
CA CYS A 15 -25.19 8.47 -42.70
C CYS A 15 -25.16 9.43 -41.48
N LYS A 16 -25.81 9.07 -40.38
CA LYS A 16 -25.70 9.74 -39.07
C LYS A 16 -24.38 9.39 -38.36
N VAL A 17 -23.25 9.48 -39.05
CA VAL A 17 -21.92 9.15 -38.50
C VAL A 17 -20.98 10.37 -38.35
N PRO A 18 -21.16 11.57 -38.98
CA PRO A 18 -20.22 12.68 -38.76
C PRO A 18 -20.39 13.45 -37.44
N ALA A 19 -21.56 13.43 -36.80
CA ALA A 19 -21.85 14.29 -35.64
C ALA A 19 -21.10 13.86 -34.36
N LEU A 20 -21.02 12.56 -34.09
CA LEU A 20 -20.31 12.01 -32.93
C LEU A 20 -18.80 12.22 -32.99
N TYR A 21 -18.20 12.17 -34.19
CA TYR A 21 -16.76 12.41 -34.39
C TYR A 21 -16.37 13.89 -34.28
N ALA A 22 -17.27 14.83 -34.64
CA ALA A 22 -17.00 16.25 -34.48
C ALA A 22 -17.15 16.72 -33.01
N GLN A 23 -18.07 16.11 -32.25
CA GLN A 23 -18.28 16.37 -30.82
C GLN A 23 -17.07 15.92 -29.98
N SER A 24 -16.51 14.73 -30.22
CA SER A 24 -15.32 14.24 -29.50
C SER A 24 -14.11 15.15 -29.67
N LEU A 25 -13.83 15.59 -30.91
CA LEU A 25 -12.75 16.54 -31.24
C LEU A 25 -12.88 17.90 -30.52
N SER A 26 -14.10 18.31 -30.12
CA SER A 26 -14.34 19.55 -29.37
C SER A 26 -14.04 19.39 -27.88
N PHE A 27 -14.47 18.30 -27.24
CA PHE A 27 -14.20 18.06 -25.82
C PHE A 27 -12.73 17.69 -25.57
N ASP A 28 -12.10 16.93 -26.48
CA ASP A 28 -10.69 16.56 -26.36
C ASP A 28 -9.77 17.79 -26.29
N LYS A 29 -10.08 18.85 -27.04
CA LYS A 29 -9.33 20.11 -26.98
C LYS A 29 -9.51 20.80 -25.63
N LEU A 30 -10.73 20.82 -25.07
CA LEU A 30 -11.00 21.41 -23.76
C LEU A 30 -10.31 20.63 -22.64
N TRP A 31 -10.37 19.30 -22.68
CA TRP A 31 -9.67 18.43 -21.72
C TRP A 31 -8.15 18.58 -21.80
N LYS A 32 -7.57 18.80 -22.99
CA LYS A 32 -6.14 19.14 -23.11
C LYS A 32 -5.76 20.44 -22.42
N GLU A 33 -6.64 21.44 -22.38
CA GLU A 33 -6.39 22.66 -21.60
C GLU A 33 -6.47 22.40 -20.10
N VAL A 34 -7.40 21.53 -19.67
CA VAL A 34 -7.45 21.05 -18.27
C VAL A 34 -6.14 20.36 -17.90
N GLU A 35 -5.70 19.36 -18.67
CA GLU A 35 -4.44 18.65 -18.42
C GLU A 35 -3.22 19.58 -18.36
N LYS A 36 -3.18 20.62 -19.20
CA LYS A 36 -2.11 21.64 -19.15
C LYS A 36 -2.16 22.45 -17.85
N ALA A 37 -3.36 22.80 -17.37
CA ALA A 37 -3.52 23.52 -16.11
C ALA A 37 -3.15 22.63 -14.91
N GLU A 38 -3.51 21.33 -14.93
CA GLU A 38 -3.13 20.35 -13.91
C GLU A 38 -1.61 20.19 -13.84
N LYS A 39 -0.92 20.03 -14.98
CA LYS A 39 0.55 19.94 -15.06
C LYS A 39 1.27 21.18 -14.56
N LYS A 40 0.61 22.35 -14.61
CA LYS A 40 1.12 23.62 -14.08
C LYS A 40 0.70 23.89 -12.63
N SER A 41 -0.02 22.95 -12.00
CA SER A 41 -0.55 23.09 -10.64
C SER A 41 -1.42 24.34 -10.47
N LEU A 42 -2.33 24.59 -11.42
CA LEU A 42 -3.23 25.74 -11.43
C LEU A 42 -4.69 25.33 -11.08
N PRO A 43 -5.00 25.03 -9.80
CA PRO A 43 -6.28 24.44 -9.40
C PRO A 43 -7.49 25.34 -9.72
N GLN A 44 -7.39 26.66 -9.53
CA GLN A 44 -8.48 27.59 -9.90
C GLN A 44 -8.73 27.62 -11.41
N THR A 45 -7.67 27.45 -12.22
CA THR A 45 -7.82 27.38 -13.68
C THR A 45 -8.50 26.08 -14.08
N VAL A 46 -8.16 24.96 -13.44
CA VAL A 46 -8.84 23.68 -13.65
C VAL A 46 -10.33 23.82 -13.33
N VAL A 47 -10.69 24.38 -12.18
CA VAL A 47 -12.09 24.62 -11.77
C VAL A 47 -12.86 25.43 -12.83
N LYS A 48 -12.26 26.50 -13.35
CA LYS A 48 -12.89 27.31 -14.39
C LYS A 48 -13.08 26.53 -15.69
N LEU A 49 -12.04 25.85 -16.17
CA LEU A 49 -12.08 25.09 -17.41
C LEU A 49 -13.09 23.93 -17.34
N THR A 50 -13.17 23.24 -16.21
CA THR A 50 -14.12 22.14 -16.03
C THR A 50 -15.55 22.65 -15.87
N ASP A 51 -15.77 23.84 -15.30
CA ASP A 51 -17.07 24.50 -15.33
C ASP A 51 -17.53 24.84 -16.76
N ASP A 52 -16.62 25.34 -17.60
CA ASP A 52 -16.91 25.61 -19.02
C ASP A 52 -17.26 24.31 -19.78
N ILE A 53 -16.53 23.22 -19.50
CA ILE A 53 -16.84 21.89 -20.06
C ILE A 53 -18.21 21.40 -19.59
N PHE A 54 -18.53 21.56 -18.30
CA PHE A 54 -19.81 21.15 -17.73
C PHE A 54 -20.98 21.86 -18.43
N ARG A 55 -20.93 23.19 -18.53
CA ARG A 55 -21.99 23.99 -19.18
C ARG A 55 -22.18 23.61 -20.65
N LYS A 56 -21.09 23.36 -21.37
CA LYS A 56 -21.15 22.86 -22.74
C LYS A 56 -21.79 21.47 -22.81
N ALA A 57 -21.38 20.56 -21.93
CA ALA A 57 -21.92 19.21 -21.87
C ALA A 57 -23.42 19.21 -21.51
N GLU A 58 -23.85 20.09 -20.62
CA GLU A 58 -25.27 20.29 -20.28
C GLU A 58 -26.07 20.78 -21.49
N ALA A 59 -25.59 21.82 -22.19
CA ALA A 59 -26.23 22.32 -23.40
C ALA A 59 -26.34 21.27 -24.51
N GLU A 60 -25.39 20.34 -24.58
CA GLU A 60 -25.38 19.23 -25.54
C GLU A 60 -26.04 17.95 -25.01
N ARG A 61 -26.55 17.94 -23.77
CA ARG A 61 -27.10 16.76 -23.08
C ARG A 61 -26.14 15.56 -23.09
N ASN A 62 -24.87 15.83 -22.83
CA ASN A 62 -23.80 14.84 -22.80
C ASN A 62 -23.46 14.48 -21.35
N SER A 63 -24.28 13.62 -20.74
CA SER A 63 -24.14 13.21 -19.33
C SER A 63 -22.75 12.67 -18.96
N PRO A 64 -22.07 11.86 -19.81
CA PRO A 64 -20.70 11.42 -19.52
C PRO A 64 -19.72 12.58 -19.35
N GLN A 65 -19.79 13.60 -20.22
CA GLN A 65 -18.94 14.78 -20.11
C GLN A 65 -19.35 15.66 -18.92
N MET A 66 -20.65 15.78 -18.62
CA MET A 66 -21.15 16.49 -17.45
C MET A 66 -20.60 15.87 -16.16
N LEU A 67 -20.73 14.55 -16.00
CA LEU A 67 -20.25 13.83 -14.82
C LEU A 67 -18.73 13.99 -14.66
N LYS A 68 -17.96 13.78 -15.73
CA LYS A 68 -16.50 13.95 -15.69
C LYS A 68 -16.10 15.37 -15.32
N ALA A 69 -16.71 16.37 -15.95
CA ALA A 69 -16.42 17.77 -15.68
C ALA A 69 -16.75 18.15 -14.24
N TYR A 70 -17.92 17.73 -13.75
CA TYR A 70 -18.36 18.02 -12.39
C TYR A 70 -17.47 17.34 -11.35
N THR A 71 -17.13 16.06 -11.51
CA THR A 71 -16.19 15.35 -10.61
C THR A 71 -14.81 16.03 -10.54
N TRP A 72 -14.25 16.45 -11.68
CA TRP A 72 -12.97 17.19 -11.66
C TRP A 72 -13.14 18.54 -10.96
N ARG A 73 -14.20 19.28 -11.28
CA ARG A 73 -14.50 20.57 -10.65
C ARG A 73 -14.55 20.43 -9.12
N THR A 74 -15.35 19.52 -8.59
CA THR A 74 -15.53 19.34 -7.13
C THR A 74 -14.24 18.91 -6.45
N LYS A 75 -13.49 17.96 -7.03
CA LYS A 75 -12.18 17.51 -6.52
C LYS A 75 -11.20 18.67 -6.32
N TYR A 76 -11.08 19.57 -7.29
CA TYR A 76 -10.16 20.71 -7.18
C TYR A 76 -10.68 21.79 -6.24
N GLN A 77 -11.99 22.01 -6.18
CA GLN A 77 -12.59 22.94 -5.21
C GLN A 77 -12.38 22.45 -3.77
N GLU A 78 -12.54 21.15 -3.50
CA GLU A 78 -12.31 20.52 -2.19
C GLU A 78 -10.84 20.59 -1.77
N SER A 79 -9.91 20.45 -2.72
CA SER A 79 -8.47 20.64 -2.44
C SER A 79 -8.11 22.06 -2.03
N LEU A 80 -8.88 23.06 -2.47
CA LEU A 80 -8.69 24.47 -2.14
C LEU A 80 -9.42 24.84 -0.85
N THR A 81 -10.64 24.34 -0.70
CA THR A 81 -11.55 24.60 0.42
C THR A 81 -12.23 23.30 0.82
N PRO A 82 -11.73 22.57 1.84
CA PRO A 82 -12.28 21.27 2.23
C PRO A 82 -13.78 21.27 2.53
N ASP A 83 -14.29 22.33 3.18
CA ASP A 83 -15.73 22.47 3.50
C ASP A 83 -16.64 22.56 2.26
N SER A 84 -16.08 22.80 1.06
CA SER A 84 -16.88 22.79 -0.18
C SER A 84 -17.47 21.42 -0.51
N PHE A 85 -16.92 20.34 0.07
CA PHE A 85 -17.48 18.99 -0.02
C PHE A 85 -18.97 18.95 0.34
N TYR A 86 -19.37 19.60 1.44
CA TYR A 86 -20.76 19.58 1.92
C TYR A 86 -21.73 20.22 0.92
N VAL A 87 -21.28 21.31 0.28
CA VAL A 87 -22.06 21.98 -0.77
C VAL A 87 -22.15 21.10 -2.02
N HIS A 88 -21.06 20.44 -2.40
CA HIS A 88 -21.04 19.55 -3.56
C HIS A 88 -21.90 18.31 -3.35
N LEU A 89 -21.86 17.68 -2.18
CA LEU A 89 -22.68 16.52 -1.86
C LEU A 89 -24.17 16.84 -2.00
N ALA A 90 -24.63 17.94 -1.41
CA ALA A 90 -26.02 18.39 -1.55
C ALA A 90 -26.40 18.67 -3.02
N ALA A 91 -25.46 19.16 -3.83
CA ALA A 91 -25.68 19.36 -5.26
C ALA A 91 -25.73 18.04 -6.05
N TRP A 92 -24.92 17.03 -5.69
CA TRP A 92 -25.00 15.69 -6.26
C TRP A 92 -26.33 15.01 -5.93
N GLU A 93 -26.81 15.13 -4.69
CA GLU A 93 -28.14 14.63 -4.29
C GLU A 93 -29.25 15.28 -5.10
N ARG A 94 -29.24 16.62 -5.18
CA ARG A 94 -30.21 17.37 -5.99
C ARG A 94 -30.19 16.94 -7.45
N TRP A 95 -29.00 16.72 -8.02
CA TRP A 95 -28.89 16.23 -9.39
C TRP A 95 -29.48 14.82 -9.51
N THR A 96 -29.22 13.95 -8.54
CA THR A 96 -29.80 12.61 -8.48
C THR A 96 -31.33 12.66 -8.50
N ASP A 97 -31.94 13.51 -7.67
CA ASP A 97 -33.41 13.62 -7.54
C ASP A 97 -34.08 14.22 -8.78
N THR A 98 -33.38 15.09 -9.51
CA THR A 98 -33.93 15.84 -10.65
C THR A 98 -33.57 15.26 -12.01
N ALA A 99 -32.69 14.25 -12.06
CA ALA A 99 -32.29 13.60 -13.29
C ALA A 99 -33.49 12.90 -13.97
N ALA A 100 -33.82 13.36 -15.18
CA ALA A 100 -34.93 12.82 -15.96
C ALA A 100 -34.60 11.47 -16.62
N GLU A 101 -33.35 11.30 -17.07
CA GLU A 101 -32.89 10.06 -17.71
C GLU A 101 -32.68 8.96 -16.65
N PRO A 102 -33.40 7.83 -16.70
CA PRO A 102 -33.30 6.78 -15.67
C PRO A 102 -31.88 6.23 -15.49
N LEU A 103 -31.12 6.14 -16.58
CA LEU A 103 -29.74 5.66 -16.56
C LEU A 103 -28.80 6.64 -15.86
N ASP A 104 -28.93 7.94 -16.12
CA ASP A 104 -28.15 8.98 -15.44
C ASP A 104 -28.45 8.98 -13.95
N ARG A 105 -29.74 8.86 -13.58
CA ARG A 105 -30.16 8.74 -12.19
C ARG A 105 -29.54 7.53 -11.49
N ALA A 106 -29.48 6.37 -12.17
CA ALA A 106 -28.85 5.18 -11.63
C ALA A 106 -27.33 5.37 -11.38
N VAL A 107 -26.62 6.00 -12.33
CA VAL A 107 -25.20 6.34 -12.17
C VAL A 107 -24.99 7.35 -11.03
N LEU A 108 -25.85 8.36 -10.92
CA LEU A 108 -25.80 9.37 -9.86
C LEU A 108 -26.01 8.75 -8.47
N HIS A 109 -27.02 7.88 -8.29
CA HIS A 109 -27.17 7.14 -7.04
C HIS A 109 -25.91 6.33 -6.69
N SER A 110 -25.27 5.68 -7.67
CA SER A 110 -24.03 4.93 -7.44
C SER A 110 -22.85 5.82 -7.02
N LEU A 111 -22.80 7.07 -7.49
CA LEU A 111 -21.79 8.03 -7.07
C LEU A 111 -22.06 8.53 -5.65
N VAL A 112 -23.31 8.92 -5.35
CA VAL A 112 -23.70 9.38 -4.01
C VAL A 112 -23.50 8.29 -2.95
N ALA A 113 -23.78 7.02 -3.28
CA ALA A 113 -23.49 5.89 -2.39
C ALA A 113 -21.99 5.79 -2.04
N GLU A 114 -21.10 5.96 -3.03
CA GLU A 114 -19.64 5.96 -2.79
C GLU A 114 -19.22 7.17 -1.95
N MET A 115 -19.76 8.36 -2.22
CA MET A 115 -19.45 9.57 -1.44
C MET A 115 -19.83 9.42 0.05
N TYR A 116 -20.99 8.83 0.33
CA TYR A 116 -21.40 8.53 1.71
C TYR A 116 -20.48 7.49 2.37
N ALA A 117 -20.11 6.43 1.64
CA ALA A 117 -19.22 5.39 2.15
C ALA A 117 -17.80 5.94 2.44
N ASP A 118 -17.25 6.76 1.54
CA ASP A 118 -15.94 7.38 1.69
C ASP A 118 -15.91 8.35 2.88
N TYR A 119 -16.96 9.17 3.03
CA TYR A 119 -17.09 10.06 4.19
C TYR A 119 -17.12 9.28 5.51
N ALA A 120 -17.90 8.19 5.55
CA ALA A 120 -18.04 7.37 6.76
C ALA A 120 -16.72 6.69 7.17
N ILE A 121 -15.92 6.21 6.21
CA ILE A 121 -14.59 5.68 6.53
C ILE A 121 -13.65 6.79 7.03
N ALA A 122 -13.58 7.91 6.30
CA ALA A 122 -12.67 9.00 6.62
C ALA A 122 -12.90 9.55 8.04
N ASN A 123 -14.14 9.47 8.54
CA ASN A 123 -14.54 9.92 9.87
C ASN A 123 -14.83 8.75 10.85
N GLY A 124 -14.36 7.54 10.55
CA GLY A 124 -14.72 6.34 11.29
C GLY A 124 -14.34 6.37 12.79
N TRP A 125 -13.30 7.11 13.17
CA TRP A 125 -12.93 7.29 14.59
C TRP A 125 -13.95 8.15 15.34
N GLN A 126 -14.45 9.25 14.75
CA GLN A 126 -15.50 10.06 15.38
C GLN A 126 -16.82 9.28 15.44
N LEU A 127 -17.15 8.55 14.37
CA LEU A 127 -18.42 7.85 14.24
C LEU A 127 -18.59 6.65 15.20
N ARG A 128 -17.50 6.08 15.72
CA ARG A 128 -17.54 5.04 16.76
C ARG A 128 -17.85 5.59 18.16
N GLY A 129 -17.67 6.90 18.38
CA GLY A 129 -17.94 7.57 19.65
C GLY A 129 -19.34 8.19 19.76
N SER A 130 -20.06 8.34 18.65
CA SER A 130 -21.40 8.94 18.63
C SER A 130 -22.48 7.93 19.04
N THR A 131 -23.05 8.10 20.23
CA THR A 131 -24.18 7.33 20.77
C THR A 131 -25.56 7.86 20.36
N VAL A 132 -25.61 8.77 19.37
CA VAL A 132 -26.82 9.52 19.02
C VAL A 132 -27.73 8.65 18.16
N LEU A 133 -28.83 8.20 18.76
CA LEU A 133 -30.01 7.65 18.09
C LEU A 133 -30.99 8.82 17.93
N ASP A 134 -30.90 9.55 16.82
CA ASP A 134 -31.90 10.57 16.50
C ASP A 134 -32.88 10.02 15.45
N ASP A 135 -34.17 10.21 15.72
CA ASP A 135 -35.29 9.83 14.84
C ASP A 135 -35.41 10.76 13.60
N GLU A 136 -34.73 11.92 13.59
CA GLU A 136 -34.66 12.81 12.42
C GLU A 136 -33.20 13.18 12.08
N PRO A 137 -32.77 13.02 10.82
CA PRO A 137 -31.40 13.35 10.42
C PRO A 137 -31.15 14.86 10.48
N SER A 138 -30.13 15.29 11.22
CA SER A 138 -29.65 16.67 11.21
C SER A 138 -29.33 17.13 9.77
N ALA A 139 -29.50 18.41 9.48
CA ALA A 139 -29.04 18.99 8.21
C ALA A 139 -27.51 18.96 8.08
N ASP A 140 -26.78 18.84 9.20
CA ASP A 140 -25.33 18.73 9.20
C ASP A 140 -24.89 17.26 9.25
N ILE A 141 -24.32 16.78 8.14
CA ILE A 141 -23.77 15.42 8.00
C ILE A 141 -22.68 15.09 9.04
N ARG A 142 -22.05 16.10 9.66
CA ARG A 142 -21.07 15.90 10.74
C ARG A 142 -21.70 15.40 12.04
N GLU A 143 -23.00 15.60 12.21
CA GLU A 143 -23.76 15.17 13.39
C GLU A 143 -24.39 13.79 13.20
N TRP A 144 -24.23 13.19 12.01
CA TRP A 144 -24.87 11.91 11.67
C TRP A 144 -24.24 10.73 12.42
N SER A 145 -25.10 9.77 12.79
CA SER A 145 -24.67 8.50 13.35
C SER A 145 -24.14 7.55 12.27
N SER A 146 -23.31 6.57 12.66
CA SER A 146 -22.86 5.49 11.78
C SER A 146 -24.03 4.79 11.06
N ASN A 147 -25.15 4.59 11.77
CA ASN A 147 -26.34 3.93 11.23
C ASN A 147 -26.97 4.71 10.08
N LEU A 148 -27.00 6.04 10.17
CA LEU A 148 -27.57 6.88 9.13
C LEU A 148 -26.72 6.84 7.84
N PHE A 149 -25.38 6.85 7.97
CA PHE A 149 -24.50 6.62 6.81
C PHE A 149 -24.73 5.25 6.18
N MET A 150 -24.82 4.19 6.99
CA MET A 150 -25.10 2.85 6.47
C MET A 150 -26.45 2.82 5.73
N GLN A 151 -27.50 3.42 6.31
CA GLN A 151 -28.82 3.53 5.68
C GLN A 151 -28.74 4.25 4.33
N LYS A 152 -28.04 5.38 4.26
CA LYS A 152 -27.89 6.14 3.00
C LYS A 152 -27.13 5.37 1.94
N VAL A 153 -26.03 4.70 2.30
CA VAL A 153 -25.30 3.84 1.36
C VAL A 153 -26.20 2.71 0.84
N LEU A 154 -26.98 2.06 1.71
CA LEU A 154 -27.94 1.01 1.33
C LEU A 154 -29.03 1.54 0.39
N GLU A 155 -29.64 2.69 0.73
CA GLU A 155 -30.67 3.37 -0.05
C GLU A 155 -30.20 3.68 -1.48
N HIS A 156 -29.07 4.39 -1.59
CA HIS A 156 -28.52 4.77 -2.88
C HIS A 156 -28.01 3.57 -3.67
N THR A 157 -27.45 2.54 -3.02
CA THR A 157 -27.02 1.31 -3.70
C THR A 157 -28.21 0.56 -4.32
N ARG A 158 -29.34 0.46 -3.59
CA ARG A 158 -30.58 -0.15 -4.12
C ARG A 158 -31.17 0.67 -5.26
N ALA A 159 -31.23 1.99 -5.10
CA ALA A 159 -31.77 2.90 -6.11
C ALA A 159 -30.95 2.85 -7.41
N ALA A 160 -29.63 2.71 -7.32
CA ALA A 160 -28.74 2.57 -8.48
C ALA A 160 -29.00 1.30 -9.30
N LEU A 161 -29.62 0.27 -8.72
CA LEU A 161 -29.86 -1.04 -9.36
C LEU A 161 -31.34 -1.32 -9.65
N LEU A 162 -32.22 -0.35 -9.38
CA LEU A 162 -33.68 -0.51 -9.44
C LEU A 162 -34.16 -0.97 -10.82
N ASP A 163 -33.69 -0.34 -11.91
CA ASP A 163 -34.05 -0.71 -13.29
C ASP A 163 -33.05 -1.72 -13.88
N SER A 164 -32.99 -2.91 -13.26
CA SER A 164 -32.01 -3.93 -13.64
C SER A 164 -32.08 -4.31 -15.13
N LEU A 165 -33.26 -4.29 -15.76
CA LEU A 165 -33.41 -4.61 -17.19
C LEU A 165 -32.75 -3.56 -18.09
N LEU A 166 -32.96 -2.27 -17.81
CA LEU A 166 -32.30 -1.17 -18.52
C LEU A 166 -30.78 -1.29 -18.40
N LEU A 167 -30.29 -1.51 -17.17
CA LEU A 167 -28.85 -1.60 -16.89
C LEU A 167 -28.19 -2.79 -17.59
N LEU A 168 -28.88 -3.93 -17.62
CA LEU A 168 -28.41 -5.14 -18.29
C LEU A 168 -28.40 -5.04 -19.82
N ASN A 169 -29.22 -4.15 -20.39
CA ASN A 169 -29.33 -3.95 -21.84
C ASN A 169 -28.54 -2.73 -22.34
N THR A 170 -27.89 -1.99 -21.43
CA THR A 170 -27.11 -0.82 -21.78
C THR A 170 -25.63 -1.07 -21.50
N SER A 171 -24.77 -0.75 -22.47
CA SER A 171 -23.33 -0.85 -22.26
C SER A 171 -22.81 0.30 -21.41
N SER A 172 -22.04 0.01 -20.38
CA SER A 172 -21.26 0.98 -19.59
C SER A 172 -20.33 1.86 -20.44
N LYS A 173 -19.95 1.42 -21.65
CA LYS A 173 -19.14 2.21 -22.58
C LYS A 173 -19.83 3.48 -23.07
N THR A 174 -21.16 3.58 -22.94
CA THR A 174 -21.89 4.82 -23.23
C THR A 174 -21.51 5.96 -22.30
N TYR A 175 -20.89 5.65 -21.15
CA TYR A 175 -20.37 6.64 -20.19
C TYR A 175 -18.90 6.99 -20.38
N ILE A 176 -18.23 6.54 -21.45
CA ILE A 176 -16.90 7.07 -21.79
C ILE A 176 -17.06 8.55 -22.20
N PRO A 177 -16.23 9.48 -21.70
CA PRO A 177 -14.95 9.26 -21.00
C PRO A 177 -15.02 9.33 -19.47
N PHE A 178 -16.20 9.31 -18.86
CA PHE A 178 -16.34 9.25 -17.40
C PHE A 178 -16.05 7.86 -16.85
N ALA A 179 -16.62 6.82 -17.48
CA ALA A 179 -16.36 5.44 -17.14
C ALA A 179 -15.10 4.90 -17.83
N GLU A 180 -14.35 4.05 -17.12
CA GLU A 180 -13.19 3.33 -17.65
C GLU A 180 -13.53 1.87 -17.92
N THR A 181 -13.07 1.33 -19.05
CA THR A 181 -13.31 -0.08 -19.41
C THR A 181 -12.32 -0.98 -18.69
N GLY A 182 -12.75 -1.63 -17.61
CA GLY A 182 -11.95 -2.63 -16.91
C GLY A 182 -11.70 -3.88 -17.77
N GLU A 183 -10.58 -4.56 -17.55
CA GLU A 183 -10.15 -5.65 -18.43
C GLU A 183 -11.09 -6.87 -18.41
N THR A 184 -11.81 -7.13 -17.31
CA THR A 184 -12.76 -8.24 -17.19
C THR A 184 -14.17 -7.85 -17.65
N SER A 185 -14.43 -6.58 -17.93
CA SER A 185 -15.77 -6.08 -18.25
C SER A 185 -16.39 -6.75 -19.47
N SER A 186 -15.58 -7.22 -20.43
CA SER A 186 -16.06 -7.96 -21.61
C SER A 186 -16.73 -9.28 -21.23
N TYR A 187 -16.32 -9.94 -20.14
CA TYR A 187 -16.97 -11.15 -19.65
C TYR A 187 -18.39 -10.89 -19.17
N TYR A 188 -18.71 -9.65 -18.81
CA TYR A 188 -20.05 -9.19 -18.44
C TYR A 188 -20.76 -8.47 -19.60
N GLY A 189 -20.24 -8.58 -20.84
CA GLY A 189 -20.81 -7.87 -21.99
C GLY A 189 -20.69 -6.34 -21.91
N HIS A 190 -19.81 -5.83 -21.03
CA HIS A 190 -19.72 -4.42 -20.67
C HIS A 190 -21.04 -3.81 -20.21
N ASP A 191 -21.96 -4.60 -19.64
CA ASP A 191 -23.27 -4.06 -19.22
C ASP A 191 -23.14 -3.09 -18.03
N MET A 192 -24.08 -2.16 -17.92
CA MET A 192 -24.11 -1.18 -16.83
C MET A 192 -24.45 -1.84 -15.49
N TYR A 193 -25.22 -2.94 -15.52
CA TYR A 193 -25.63 -3.65 -14.31
C TYR A 193 -24.42 -4.16 -13.52
N HIS A 194 -23.46 -4.81 -14.16
CA HIS A 194 -22.21 -5.24 -13.53
C HIS A 194 -21.43 -4.06 -12.95
N LEU A 195 -21.29 -2.96 -13.71
CA LEU A 195 -20.55 -1.79 -13.23
C LEU A 195 -21.17 -1.21 -11.96
N LEU A 196 -22.49 -1.00 -11.96
CA LEU A 196 -23.17 -0.42 -10.79
C LEU A 196 -23.26 -1.42 -9.62
N ALA A 197 -23.42 -2.72 -9.89
CA ALA A 197 -23.40 -3.74 -8.86
C ALA A 197 -22.04 -3.84 -8.17
N LEU A 198 -20.95 -3.80 -8.96
CA LEU A 198 -19.59 -3.79 -8.42
C LEU A 198 -19.29 -2.52 -7.61
N ARG A 199 -19.76 -1.36 -8.08
CA ARG A 199 -19.65 -0.11 -7.30
C ARG A 199 -20.45 -0.17 -6.00
N GLY A 200 -21.67 -0.70 -6.04
CA GLY A 200 -22.51 -0.90 -4.86
C GLY A 200 -21.87 -1.84 -3.84
N THR A 201 -21.38 -3.00 -4.26
CA THR A 201 -20.69 -3.93 -3.35
C THR A 201 -19.41 -3.33 -2.78
N LYS A 202 -18.65 -2.53 -3.54
CA LYS A 202 -17.50 -1.78 -3.02
C LYS A 202 -17.90 -0.75 -1.96
N ALA A 203 -18.98 0.01 -2.18
CA ALA A 203 -19.50 0.98 -1.20
C ALA A 203 -19.95 0.27 0.09
N LEU A 204 -20.65 -0.86 -0.03
CA LEU A 204 -21.04 -1.68 1.13
C LEU A 204 -19.82 -2.24 1.88
N ARG A 205 -18.77 -2.70 1.16
CA ARG A 205 -17.54 -3.21 1.80
C ARG A 205 -16.85 -2.13 2.61
N SER A 206 -16.86 -0.92 2.08
CA SER A 206 -16.23 0.24 2.69
C SER A 206 -16.81 0.53 4.09
N ILE A 207 -18.13 0.41 4.23
CA ILE A 207 -18.82 0.61 5.51
C ILE A 207 -18.97 -0.67 6.35
N SER A 208 -18.53 -1.84 5.89
CA SER A 208 -18.74 -3.09 6.63
C SER A 208 -18.02 -3.09 7.99
N SER A 209 -16.92 -2.33 8.11
CA SER A 209 -16.16 -2.16 9.36
C SER A 209 -16.86 -1.29 10.41
N LEU A 210 -17.92 -0.59 10.04
CA LEU A 210 -18.78 0.20 10.93
C LEU A 210 -19.93 -0.65 11.50
N SER A 211 -20.02 -1.92 11.11
CA SER A 211 -21.13 -2.82 11.40
C SER A 211 -20.65 -4.14 11.99
N ASP A 212 -21.51 -4.83 12.74
CA ASP A 212 -21.24 -6.19 13.20
C ASP A 212 -21.23 -7.21 12.04
N LYS A 213 -20.67 -8.40 12.28
CA LYS A 213 -20.49 -9.42 11.22
C LYS A 213 -21.80 -9.86 10.55
N ASP A 214 -22.90 -9.88 11.30
CA ASP A 214 -24.24 -10.29 10.83
C ASP A 214 -25.13 -9.08 10.51
N SER A 215 -24.52 -7.94 10.15
CA SER A 215 -25.24 -6.70 9.89
C SER A 215 -26.06 -6.72 8.59
N VAL A 216 -26.97 -5.75 8.51
CA VAL A 216 -27.75 -5.41 7.31
C VAL A 216 -26.85 -5.17 6.09
N VAL A 217 -25.63 -4.65 6.29
CA VAL A 217 -24.66 -4.41 5.21
C VAL A 217 -24.19 -5.72 4.58
N THR A 218 -23.80 -6.71 5.40
CA THR A 218 -23.38 -8.04 4.91
C THR A 218 -24.53 -8.78 4.22
N ALA A 219 -25.74 -8.65 4.76
CA ALA A 219 -26.94 -9.24 4.15
C ALA A 219 -27.23 -8.62 2.78
N GLU A 220 -27.18 -7.29 2.66
CA GLU A 220 -27.41 -6.60 1.39
C GLU A 220 -26.38 -6.99 0.34
N ALA A 221 -25.09 -6.99 0.69
CA ALA A 221 -24.04 -7.40 -0.23
C ALA A 221 -24.26 -8.83 -0.74
N SER A 222 -24.65 -9.75 0.15
CA SER A 222 -24.99 -11.14 -0.22
C SER A 222 -26.16 -11.20 -1.20
N VAL A 223 -27.20 -10.39 -0.99
CA VAL A 223 -28.34 -10.29 -1.91
C VAL A 223 -27.91 -9.77 -3.29
N LEU A 224 -27.07 -8.74 -3.33
CA LEU A 224 -26.56 -8.19 -4.60
C LEU A 224 -25.74 -9.22 -5.38
N PHE A 225 -24.83 -9.93 -4.72
CA PHE A 225 -24.06 -10.99 -5.37
C PHE A 225 -24.96 -12.13 -5.86
N HIS A 226 -25.91 -12.57 -5.03
CA HIS A 226 -26.85 -13.61 -5.41
C HIS A 226 -27.65 -13.22 -6.67
N ASN A 227 -28.22 -12.01 -6.69
CA ASN A 227 -28.96 -11.48 -7.82
C ASN A 227 -28.09 -11.37 -9.08
N MET A 228 -26.84 -10.91 -8.93
CA MET A 228 -25.89 -10.81 -10.04
C MET A 228 -25.55 -12.19 -10.63
N ILE A 229 -25.20 -13.15 -9.77
CA ILE A 229 -24.88 -14.53 -10.18
C ILE A 229 -26.07 -15.18 -10.90
N ASP A 230 -27.27 -15.07 -10.33
CA ASP A 230 -28.49 -15.64 -10.92
C ASP A 230 -28.86 -15.00 -12.25
N THR A 231 -28.65 -13.68 -12.38
CA THR A 231 -28.89 -12.95 -13.63
C THR A 231 -27.98 -13.47 -14.74
N TYR A 232 -26.68 -13.61 -14.48
CA TYR A 232 -25.74 -14.13 -15.49
C TYR A 232 -25.95 -15.61 -15.78
N ARG A 233 -26.37 -16.39 -14.78
CA ARG A 233 -26.78 -17.79 -14.97
C ARG A 233 -27.97 -17.89 -15.93
N LYS A 234 -29.02 -17.08 -15.74
CA LYS A 234 -30.20 -17.03 -16.64
C LYS A 234 -29.84 -16.57 -18.05
N ARG A 235 -28.80 -15.74 -18.22
CA ARG A 235 -28.26 -15.31 -19.51
C ARG A 235 -27.29 -16.32 -20.14
N ASN A 236 -27.07 -17.48 -19.52
CA ASN A 236 -26.09 -18.48 -19.95
C ASN A 236 -24.65 -17.93 -20.04
N ASN A 237 -24.34 -16.87 -19.30
CA ASN A 237 -23.00 -16.28 -19.29
C ASN A 237 -22.14 -16.94 -18.19
N ARG A 238 -21.58 -18.11 -18.52
CA ARG A 238 -20.81 -18.93 -17.57
C ARG A 238 -19.55 -18.22 -17.06
N ASN A 239 -18.87 -17.44 -17.90
CA ASN A 239 -17.69 -16.68 -17.48
C ASN A 239 -18.03 -15.65 -16.40
N ALA A 240 -19.11 -14.88 -16.60
CA ALA A 240 -19.57 -13.91 -15.61
C ALA A 240 -20.02 -14.57 -14.30
N VAL A 241 -20.65 -15.76 -14.36
CA VAL A 241 -21.01 -16.53 -13.16
C VAL A 241 -19.78 -16.88 -12.32
N VAL A 242 -18.70 -17.36 -12.96
CA VAL A 242 -17.46 -17.72 -12.25
C VAL A 242 -16.87 -16.50 -11.55
N LEU A 243 -16.68 -15.40 -12.28
CA LEU A 243 -16.06 -14.19 -11.76
C LEU A 243 -16.93 -13.55 -10.65
N ALA A 244 -18.25 -13.42 -10.86
CA ALA A 244 -19.18 -12.90 -9.85
C ALA A 244 -19.21 -13.77 -8.59
N THR A 245 -19.12 -15.10 -8.73
CA THR A 245 -19.05 -15.99 -7.57
C THR A 245 -17.74 -15.81 -6.82
N LEU A 246 -16.60 -15.74 -7.54
CA LEU A 246 -15.30 -15.52 -6.92
C LEU A 246 -15.24 -14.15 -6.19
N ASP A 247 -15.79 -13.10 -6.78
CA ASP A 247 -15.89 -11.78 -6.14
C ASP A 247 -16.75 -11.83 -4.87
N SER A 248 -17.87 -12.56 -4.91
CA SER A 248 -18.73 -12.76 -3.74
C SER A 248 -18.00 -13.44 -2.59
N LEU A 249 -17.17 -14.45 -2.89
CA LEU A 249 -16.41 -15.18 -1.88
C LEU A 249 -15.31 -14.32 -1.25
N ASN A 250 -14.65 -13.49 -2.05
CA ASN A 250 -13.55 -12.62 -1.62
C ASN A 250 -14.00 -11.28 -1.04
N TRP A 251 -15.31 -10.96 -1.09
CA TRP A 251 -15.80 -9.59 -0.89
C TRP A 251 -15.37 -8.95 0.43
N ASN A 252 -15.46 -9.67 1.55
CA ASN A 252 -15.13 -9.14 2.88
C ASN A 252 -13.67 -9.43 3.30
N GLY A 253 -12.82 -9.88 2.38
CA GLY A 253 -11.43 -10.23 2.67
C GLY A 253 -11.27 -11.44 3.60
N ARG A 254 -12.35 -12.18 3.86
CA ARG A 254 -12.25 -13.46 4.56
C ARG A 254 -11.59 -14.46 3.62
N GLU A 255 -10.82 -15.34 4.22
CA GLU A 255 -10.21 -16.44 3.54
C GLU A 255 -11.29 -17.33 2.91
N VAL A 256 -11.18 -17.61 1.60
CA VAL A 256 -12.14 -18.44 0.88
C VAL A 256 -11.87 -19.91 1.17
N PRO A 257 -12.84 -20.68 1.68
CA PRO A 257 -12.65 -22.10 1.93
C PRO A 257 -12.25 -22.85 0.66
N GLU A 258 -11.21 -23.69 0.74
CA GLU A 258 -10.68 -24.45 -0.39
C GLU A 258 -11.77 -25.28 -1.10
N GLU A 259 -12.72 -25.85 -0.35
CA GLU A 259 -13.84 -26.64 -0.88
C GLU A 259 -14.73 -25.83 -1.85
N GLN A 260 -14.91 -24.53 -1.61
CA GLN A 260 -15.73 -23.68 -2.48
C GLN A 260 -15.01 -23.39 -3.79
N LEU A 261 -13.69 -23.20 -3.74
CA LEU A 261 -12.85 -23.05 -4.93
C LEU A 261 -12.83 -24.36 -5.74
N ASP A 262 -12.77 -25.51 -5.08
CA ASP A 262 -12.83 -26.82 -5.73
C ASP A 262 -14.14 -27.08 -6.44
N LYS A 263 -15.28 -26.69 -5.84
CA LYS A 263 -16.59 -26.75 -6.50
C LYS A 263 -16.64 -25.91 -7.76
N LEU A 264 -16.11 -24.67 -7.71
CA LEU A 264 -16.03 -23.80 -8.88
C LEU A 264 -15.14 -24.38 -9.98
N ILE A 265 -13.98 -24.95 -9.61
CA ILE A 265 -13.07 -25.60 -10.57
C ILE A 265 -13.73 -26.82 -11.21
N ALA A 266 -14.44 -27.64 -10.43
CA ALA A 266 -15.14 -28.82 -10.94
C ALA A 266 -16.28 -28.45 -11.90
N GLU A 267 -17.06 -27.42 -11.59
CA GLU A 267 -18.23 -27.02 -12.38
C GLU A 267 -17.86 -26.17 -13.62
N TYR A 268 -16.83 -25.33 -13.52
CA TYR A 268 -16.47 -24.34 -14.54
C TYR A 268 -15.05 -24.48 -15.08
N GLY A 269 -14.37 -25.60 -14.83
CA GLY A 269 -13.01 -25.85 -15.29
C GLY A 269 -12.79 -25.86 -16.81
N ASN A 270 -13.83 -25.70 -17.63
CA ASN A 270 -13.72 -25.51 -19.08
C ASN A 270 -13.81 -24.04 -19.51
N GLN A 271 -14.05 -23.11 -18.59
CA GLN A 271 -14.09 -21.68 -18.83
C GLN A 271 -12.68 -21.09 -18.63
N GLU A 272 -12.22 -20.22 -19.53
CA GLU A 272 -10.87 -19.64 -19.42
C GLU A 272 -10.67 -18.81 -18.14
N VAL A 273 -11.73 -18.15 -17.67
CA VAL A 273 -11.71 -17.34 -16.43
C VAL A 273 -11.54 -18.18 -15.17
N CYS A 274 -11.68 -19.51 -15.26
CA CYS A 274 -11.41 -20.40 -14.15
C CYS A 274 -9.94 -20.34 -13.70
N ALA A 275 -9.03 -19.83 -14.54
CA ALA A 275 -7.67 -19.47 -14.14
C ALA A 275 -7.62 -18.55 -12.89
N GLU A 276 -8.59 -17.65 -12.72
CA GLU A 276 -8.70 -16.77 -11.53
C GLU A 276 -9.04 -17.57 -10.26
N VAL A 277 -9.86 -18.62 -10.38
CA VAL A 277 -10.20 -19.51 -9.26
C VAL A 277 -8.99 -20.35 -8.86
N TYR A 278 -8.22 -20.84 -9.85
CA TYR A 278 -6.94 -21.50 -9.60
C TYR A 278 -5.93 -20.56 -8.91
N LEU A 279 -5.86 -19.29 -9.34
CA LEU A 279 -4.99 -18.30 -8.71
C LEU A 279 -5.38 -18.09 -7.24
N ALA A 280 -6.67 -17.90 -6.95
CA ALA A 280 -7.16 -17.78 -5.58
C ALA A 280 -6.82 -19.03 -4.75
N LYS A 281 -6.97 -20.23 -5.31
CA LYS A 281 -6.62 -21.49 -4.65
C LYS A 281 -5.12 -21.62 -4.38
N ALA A 282 -4.28 -21.23 -5.33
CA ALA A 282 -2.83 -21.24 -5.17
C ALA A 282 -2.37 -20.22 -4.11
N GLN A 283 -2.98 -19.04 -4.08
CA GLN A 283 -2.73 -18.01 -3.07
C GLN A 283 -3.13 -18.49 -1.67
N TYR A 284 -4.29 -19.13 -1.54
CA TYR A 284 -4.72 -19.76 -0.28
C TYR A 284 -3.72 -20.81 0.19
N ALA A 285 -3.26 -21.70 -0.69
CA ALA A 285 -2.24 -22.70 -0.34
C ALA A 285 -0.91 -22.05 0.08
N ASN A 286 -0.47 -20.98 -0.60
CA ASN A 286 0.74 -20.23 -0.26
C ASN A 286 0.64 -19.56 1.12
N GLN A 287 -0.47 -18.88 1.41
CA GLN A 287 -0.73 -18.24 2.70
C GLN A 287 -0.74 -19.25 3.86
N ASN A 288 -1.26 -20.45 3.62
CA ASN A 288 -1.27 -21.57 4.56
C ASN A 288 0.05 -22.37 4.57
N ARG A 289 1.12 -21.85 3.98
CA ARG A 289 2.46 -22.46 3.93
C ARG A 289 2.51 -23.83 3.24
N LYS A 290 1.52 -24.15 2.40
CA LYS A 290 1.47 -25.36 1.55
C LYS A 290 2.09 -25.06 0.17
N TYR A 291 3.37 -24.70 0.16
CA TYR A 291 4.06 -24.20 -1.04
C TYR A 291 4.12 -25.20 -2.20
N THR A 292 4.28 -26.50 -1.90
CA THR A 292 4.28 -27.56 -2.91
C THR A 292 2.92 -27.69 -3.61
N ASP A 293 1.83 -27.58 -2.85
CA ASP A 293 0.48 -27.56 -3.40
C ASP A 293 0.23 -26.30 -4.22
N ALA A 294 0.65 -25.13 -3.73
CA ALA A 294 0.54 -23.88 -4.47
C ALA A 294 1.27 -23.97 -5.83
N LEU A 295 2.50 -24.50 -5.86
CA LEU A 295 3.24 -24.72 -7.11
C LEU A 295 2.54 -25.70 -8.05
N ARG A 296 1.99 -26.80 -7.51
CA ARG A 296 1.23 -27.78 -8.29
C ARG A 296 0.00 -27.14 -8.93
N ILE A 297 -0.77 -26.37 -8.16
CA ILE A 297 -1.97 -25.65 -8.62
C ILE A 297 -1.58 -24.62 -9.69
N CYS A 298 -0.51 -23.85 -9.49
CA CYS A 298 -0.01 -22.91 -10.50
C CYS A 298 0.34 -23.62 -11.81
N ASN A 299 1.15 -24.69 -11.75
CA ASN A 299 1.56 -25.42 -12.95
C ASN A 299 0.37 -26.05 -13.70
N GLU A 300 -0.61 -26.59 -12.96
CA GLU A 300 -1.85 -27.12 -13.56
C GLU A 300 -2.63 -26.02 -14.29
N ALA A 301 -2.81 -24.86 -13.65
CA ALA A 301 -3.54 -23.74 -14.21
C ALA A 301 -2.84 -23.15 -15.44
N ILE A 302 -1.52 -22.97 -15.39
CA ILE A 302 -0.72 -22.45 -16.51
C ILE A 302 -0.82 -23.38 -17.72
N ALA A 303 -0.71 -24.70 -17.51
CA ALA A 303 -0.83 -25.69 -18.57
C ALA A 303 -2.25 -25.72 -19.18
N LYS A 304 -3.28 -25.52 -18.34
CA LYS A 304 -4.69 -25.61 -18.74
C LYS A 304 -5.21 -24.32 -19.41
N TYR A 305 -4.71 -23.15 -19.00
CA TYR A 305 -5.15 -21.84 -19.48
C TYR A 305 -3.99 -20.97 -20.01
N PRO A 306 -3.15 -21.47 -20.93
CA PRO A 306 -1.93 -20.77 -21.36
C PRO A 306 -2.18 -19.46 -22.11
N LYS A 307 -3.39 -19.25 -22.63
CA LYS A 307 -3.79 -18.04 -23.37
C LYS A 307 -4.57 -17.04 -22.52
N TYR A 308 -4.89 -17.37 -21.27
CA TYR A 308 -5.62 -16.46 -20.42
C TYR A 308 -4.73 -15.26 -20.07
N LYS A 309 -5.26 -14.06 -20.24
CA LYS A 309 -4.49 -12.80 -20.14
C LYS A 309 -3.76 -12.61 -18.80
N ARG A 310 -4.27 -13.19 -17.70
CA ARG A 310 -3.70 -13.05 -16.35
C ARG A 310 -2.97 -14.31 -15.88
N THR A 311 -2.60 -15.21 -16.79
CA THR A 311 -1.75 -16.37 -16.46
C THR A 311 -0.39 -15.95 -15.88
N ASP A 312 0.10 -14.76 -16.23
CA ASP A 312 1.31 -14.18 -15.62
C ASP A 312 1.22 -14.03 -14.10
N ALA A 313 0.02 -13.86 -13.53
CA ALA A 313 -0.15 -13.80 -12.07
C ALA A 313 0.17 -15.16 -11.40
N LEU A 314 -0.13 -16.27 -12.07
CA LEU A 314 0.21 -17.62 -11.61
C LEU A 314 1.71 -17.87 -11.74
N GLU A 315 2.32 -17.43 -12.85
CA GLU A 315 3.78 -17.49 -13.03
C GLU A 315 4.50 -16.65 -11.98
N ASN A 316 4.01 -15.44 -11.68
CA ASN A 316 4.57 -14.58 -10.63
C ASN A 316 4.52 -15.26 -9.26
N LEU A 317 3.39 -15.87 -8.88
CA LEU A 317 3.28 -16.61 -7.61
C LEU A 317 4.21 -17.83 -7.58
N LYS A 318 4.34 -18.54 -8.70
CA LYS A 318 5.30 -19.64 -8.82
C LYS A 318 6.74 -19.15 -8.64
N GLN A 319 7.13 -18.06 -9.30
CA GLN A 319 8.45 -17.46 -9.13
C GLN A 319 8.66 -16.98 -7.69
N GLU A 320 7.65 -16.37 -7.06
CA GLU A 320 7.71 -15.96 -5.66
C GLU A 320 8.14 -17.15 -4.78
N ILE A 321 7.45 -18.29 -4.88
CA ILE A 321 7.73 -19.50 -4.08
C ILE A 321 9.11 -20.09 -4.39
N LEU A 322 9.54 -20.07 -5.65
CA LEU A 322 10.81 -20.65 -6.09
C LEU A 322 12.01 -19.75 -5.79
N ASN A 323 11.80 -18.44 -5.67
CA ASN A 323 12.87 -17.48 -5.45
C ASN A 323 13.57 -17.72 -4.11
N PRO A 324 14.91 -17.77 -4.11
CA PRO A 324 15.67 -17.76 -2.88
C PRO A 324 15.45 -16.52 -2.02
N HIS A 325 15.37 -16.74 -0.72
CA HIS A 325 15.13 -15.68 0.26
C HIS A 325 16.05 -15.89 1.46
N LEU A 326 16.64 -14.80 1.94
CA LEU A 326 17.37 -14.75 3.19
C LEU A 326 17.09 -13.43 3.89
N THR A 327 16.51 -13.50 5.08
CA THR A 327 16.49 -12.41 6.04
C THR A 327 17.51 -12.69 7.13
N VAL A 328 18.35 -11.72 7.45
CA VAL A 328 19.34 -11.78 8.53
C VAL A 328 19.09 -10.64 9.50
N ASN A 329 18.82 -10.98 10.75
CA ASN A 329 18.74 -10.05 11.88
C ASN A 329 19.94 -10.27 12.79
N THR A 330 20.65 -9.20 13.15
CA THR A 330 21.81 -9.26 14.04
C THR A 330 22.08 -7.89 14.65
N SER A 331 22.82 -7.76 15.75
CA SER A 331 23.17 -6.46 16.33
C SER A 331 24.13 -5.65 15.44
N ASN A 332 23.95 -4.33 15.40
CA ASN A 332 24.88 -3.39 14.74
C ASN A 332 26.01 -2.94 15.67
N GLN A 333 26.03 -3.42 16.91
CA GLN A 333 27.09 -3.18 17.88
C GLN A 333 27.42 -4.48 18.61
N THR A 334 28.71 -4.76 18.81
CA THR A 334 29.15 -5.95 19.56
C THR A 334 30.52 -5.73 20.21
N TYR A 335 30.87 -6.61 21.14
CA TYR A 335 32.15 -6.59 21.83
C TYR A 335 33.28 -7.15 20.94
N PRO A 336 34.54 -6.66 21.06
CA PRO A 336 35.66 -7.16 20.26
C PRO A 336 35.85 -8.68 20.39
N ASN A 337 35.99 -9.37 19.24
CA ASN A 337 36.16 -10.83 19.17
C ASN A 337 35.02 -11.69 19.74
N ALA A 338 33.87 -11.09 20.05
CA ALA A 338 32.70 -11.82 20.53
C ALA A 338 32.03 -12.65 19.43
N GLU A 339 31.24 -13.64 19.86
CA GLU A 339 30.34 -14.38 18.98
C GLU A 339 29.12 -13.51 18.67
N LEU A 340 29.00 -13.05 17.43
CA LEU A 340 27.87 -12.29 16.93
C LEU A 340 26.80 -13.25 16.40
N ALA A 341 25.62 -13.24 17.01
CA ALA A 341 24.50 -14.05 16.57
C ALA A 341 23.82 -13.45 15.33
N LEU A 342 23.60 -14.29 14.32
CA LEU A 342 22.83 -14.00 13.12
C LEU A 342 21.53 -14.82 13.17
N THR A 343 20.40 -14.18 13.45
CA THR A 343 19.08 -14.79 13.37
C THR A 343 18.59 -14.76 11.94
N LEU A 344 18.34 -15.93 11.36
CA LEU A 344 18.05 -16.12 9.95
C LEU A 344 16.62 -16.60 9.75
N ASN A 345 15.97 -16.11 8.70
CA ASN A 345 14.80 -16.73 8.08
C ASN A 345 15.11 -16.92 6.60
N TYR A 346 15.06 -18.15 6.09
CA TYR A 346 15.52 -18.44 4.73
C TYR A 346 14.75 -19.56 4.03
N ARG A 347 14.85 -19.58 2.70
CA ARG A 347 14.42 -20.69 1.84
C ARG A 347 15.20 -20.71 0.53
N ASN A 348 15.20 -21.88 -0.14
CA ASN A 348 15.77 -22.10 -1.48
C ASN A 348 17.25 -21.68 -1.66
N LEU A 349 18.02 -21.60 -0.57
CA LEU A 349 19.43 -21.23 -0.54
C LEU A 349 20.26 -22.36 0.07
N ASP A 350 21.45 -22.59 -0.49
CA ASP A 350 22.40 -23.59 0.00
C ASP A 350 23.42 -22.99 1.01
N GLY A 351 23.47 -21.66 1.11
CA GLY A 351 24.38 -20.93 2.00
C GLY A 351 24.54 -19.46 1.64
N PHE A 352 25.33 -18.75 2.44
CA PHE A 352 25.69 -17.34 2.26
C PHE A 352 27.09 -17.06 2.81
N THR A 353 27.65 -15.90 2.47
CA THR A 353 28.97 -15.47 2.93
C THR A 353 28.83 -14.17 3.71
N VAL A 354 29.43 -14.13 4.89
CA VAL A 354 29.61 -12.91 5.69
C VAL A 354 30.99 -12.35 5.39
N GLU A 355 31.07 -11.08 5.03
CA GLU A 355 32.33 -10.37 4.82
C GLU A 355 32.43 -9.16 5.75
N PHE A 356 33.58 -9.01 6.41
CA PHE A 356 33.88 -7.85 7.23
C PHE A 356 34.84 -6.92 6.51
N HIS A 357 34.39 -5.68 6.26
CA HIS A 357 35.21 -4.63 5.65
C HIS A 357 35.49 -3.56 6.69
N LYS A 358 36.73 -3.46 7.18
CA LYS A 358 37.13 -2.39 8.09
C LYS A 358 37.00 -1.05 7.38
N VAL A 359 36.33 -0.10 8.01
CA VAL A 359 36.14 1.24 7.49
C VAL A 359 37.14 2.18 8.17
N ASN A 360 37.98 2.84 7.38
CA ASN A 360 38.95 3.82 7.86
C ASN A 360 38.33 5.22 7.98
N LEU A 361 37.25 5.31 8.75
CA LEU A 361 36.55 6.56 9.08
C LEU A 361 36.09 6.49 10.54
N PRO A 362 36.14 7.61 11.29
CA PRO A 362 35.56 7.66 12.63
C PRO A 362 34.06 7.36 12.62
N ALA A 363 33.53 6.78 13.70
CA ALA A 363 32.12 6.40 13.85
C ALA A 363 31.12 7.55 13.62
N LEU A 364 31.50 8.81 13.87
CA LEU A 364 30.66 9.98 13.66
C LEU A 364 30.78 10.61 12.26
N SER A 365 31.57 10.03 11.36
CA SER A 365 31.79 10.57 10.02
C SER A 365 30.47 10.71 9.25
N PRO A 366 30.12 11.91 8.72
CA PRO A 366 28.92 12.10 7.92
C PRO A 366 28.86 11.20 6.67
N LYS A 367 30.02 10.72 6.20
CA LYS A 367 30.11 9.81 5.04
C LYS A 367 29.51 8.42 5.33
N LEU A 368 29.35 8.04 6.61
CA LEU A 368 28.71 6.80 7.02
C LEU A 368 27.18 6.86 6.94
N LYS A 369 26.59 8.07 6.82
CA LYS A 369 25.14 8.25 6.70
C LYS A 369 24.60 7.91 5.30
N ALA A 370 25.46 7.94 4.28
CA ALA A 370 25.09 7.66 2.89
C ALA A 370 25.36 6.19 2.54
N HIS A 371 24.63 5.65 1.56
CA HIS A 371 24.90 4.31 1.04
C HIS A 371 26.28 4.28 0.36
N PRO A 372 27.15 3.31 0.69
CA PRO A 372 28.49 3.20 0.10
C PRO A 372 28.46 3.07 -1.43
N ASP A 373 29.23 3.92 -2.11
CA ASP A 373 29.46 3.81 -3.56
C ASP A 373 30.82 3.15 -3.87
N LYS A 374 31.10 2.92 -5.16
CA LYS A 374 32.38 2.31 -5.59
C LYS A 374 33.61 3.08 -5.09
N VAL A 375 33.51 4.40 -4.97
CA VAL A 375 34.62 5.26 -4.52
C VAL A 375 34.81 5.10 -3.01
N PHE A 376 33.71 5.04 -2.24
CA PHE A 376 33.72 4.80 -0.81
C PHE A 376 34.42 3.48 -0.49
N TYR A 377 34.03 2.38 -1.14
CA TYR A 377 34.67 1.09 -0.91
C TYR A 377 36.17 1.13 -1.20
N LYS A 378 36.56 1.71 -2.34
CA LYS A 378 37.98 1.78 -2.73
C LYS A 378 38.82 2.64 -1.78
N THR A 379 38.22 3.68 -1.23
CA THR A 379 38.94 4.71 -0.44
C THR A 379 38.99 4.37 1.04
N TYR A 380 37.88 3.87 1.59
CA TYR A 380 37.70 3.73 3.04
C TYR A 380 37.58 2.29 3.51
N CYS A 381 37.29 1.33 2.64
CA CYS A 381 37.03 -0.05 3.05
C CYS A 381 38.21 -0.97 2.75
N ARG A 382 38.52 -1.85 3.70
CA ARG A 382 39.46 -2.96 3.52
C ARG A 382 38.82 -4.24 4.01
N LYS A 383 38.69 -5.25 3.14
CA LYS A 383 38.24 -6.59 3.57
C LYS A 383 39.25 -7.17 4.55
N VAL A 384 38.79 -7.56 5.75
CA VAL A 384 39.63 -8.13 6.81
C VAL A 384 39.23 -9.56 7.17
N GLY A 385 38.03 -9.99 6.81
CA GLY A 385 37.51 -11.31 7.15
C GLY A 385 36.40 -11.74 6.19
N SER A 386 36.25 -13.05 6.04
CA SER A 386 35.20 -13.68 5.25
C SER A 386 34.90 -15.04 5.84
N GLN A 387 33.62 -15.38 5.98
CA GLN A 387 33.19 -16.70 6.41
C GLN A 387 32.01 -17.14 5.56
N HIS A 388 32.13 -18.32 4.93
CA HIS A 388 31.03 -18.95 4.25
C HIS A 388 30.25 -19.83 5.23
N LEU A 389 28.92 -19.75 5.17
CA LEU A 389 27.99 -20.46 6.04
C LEU A 389 27.04 -21.28 5.17
N SER A 390 27.09 -22.59 5.32
CA SER A 390 26.18 -23.51 4.62
C SER A 390 24.83 -23.55 5.32
N LEU A 391 23.76 -23.62 4.54
CA LEU A 391 22.39 -23.72 5.02
C LEU A 391 21.76 -25.03 4.53
N PRO A 392 21.20 -25.87 5.41
CA PRO A 392 20.47 -27.05 4.97
C PRO A 392 19.20 -26.60 4.22
N ARG A 393 18.92 -27.21 3.08
CA ARG A 393 17.76 -26.82 2.28
C ARG A 393 16.47 -27.30 2.95
N PRO A 394 15.53 -26.40 3.32
CA PRO A 394 14.26 -26.81 3.90
C PRO A 394 13.43 -27.60 2.89
N GLU A 395 12.68 -28.60 3.36
CA GLU A 395 11.78 -29.37 2.51
C GLU A 395 10.59 -28.52 2.03
N GLY A 396 10.06 -28.87 0.86
CA GLY A 396 8.81 -28.31 0.35
C GLY A 396 8.80 -26.80 0.14
N TYR A 397 9.95 -26.18 -0.15
CA TYR A 397 10.09 -24.72 -0.35
C TYR A 397 9.71 -23.89 0.89
N SER A 398 9.69 -24.52 2.06
CA SER A 398 9.35 -23.86 3.31
C SER A 398 10.41 -22.86 3.78
N TYR A 399 9.97 -21.89 4.58
CA TYR A 399 10.90 -21.05 5.33
C TYR A 399 11.40 -21.81 6.55
N GLN A 400 12.67 -21.61 6.87
CA GLN A 400 13.29 -22.12 8.08
C GLN A 400 13.94 -21.00 8.88
N ASP A 401 13.68 -21.01 10.19
CA ASP A 401 14.34 -20.14 11.14
C ASP A 401 15.57 -20.85 11.73
N THR A 402 16.68 -20.12 11.87
CA THR A 402 17.86 -20.64 12.55
C THR A 402 18.71 -19.51 13.12
N VAL A 403 19.68 -19.85 13.96
CA VAL A 403 20.68 -18.91 14.48
C VAL A 403 22.06 -19.48 14.21
N ILE A 404 22.91 -18.67 13.59
CA ILE A 404 24.32 -19.01 13.33
C ILE A 404 25.19 -17.93 13.97
N THR A 405 26.30 -18.30 14.59
CA THR A 405 27.25 -17.34 15.13
C THR A 405 28.44 -17.11 14.20
N VAL A 406 28.92 -15.88 14.18
CA VAL A 406 30.16 -15.48 13.50
C VAL A 406 31.03 -14.71 14.46
N LYS A 407 32.35 -14.85 14.34
CA LYS A 407 33.27 -14.14 15.21
C LYS A 407 33.46 -12.70 14.74
N ALA A 408 33.19 -11.75 15.64
CA ALA A 408 33.41 -10.34 15.40
C ALA A 408 34.92 -10.04 15.25
N PRO A 409 35.31 -9.09 14.38
CA PRO A 409 36.68 -8.57 14.35
C PRO A 409 37.10 -7.83 15.63
N GLN A 410 38.31 -7.24 15.58
CA GLN A 410 38.79 -6.30 16.60
C GLN A 410 38.00 -4.99 16.55
N THR A 411 38.24 -4.11 17.53
CA THR A 411 37.62 -2.79 17.66
C THR A 411 37.69 -1.94 16.39
N GLY A 412 36.61 -1.21 16.12
CA GLY A 412 36.48 -0.25 15.03
C GLY A 412 35.13 -0.27 14.32
N VAL A 413 35.02 0.52 13.26
CA VAL A 413 33.85 0.56 12.36
C VAL A 413 34.02 -0.42 11.20
N TYR A 414 32.99 -1.22 10.93
CA TYR A 414 32.97 -2.20 9.85
C TYR A 414 31.71 -2.06 8.98
N LEU A 415 31.84 -2.33 7.69
CA LEU A 415 30.72 -2.75 6.86
C LEU A 415 30.67 -4.28 6.89
N MET A 416 29.62 -4.81 7.49
CA MET A 416 29.31 -6.23 7.44
C MET A 416 28.42 -6.49 6.22
N ARG A 417 28.90 -7.30 5.29
CA ARG A 417 28.22 -7.62 4.04
C ARG A 417 27.76 -9.06 4.07
N ILE A 418 26.51 -9.29 3.69
CA ILE A 418 25.92 -10.61 3.46
C ILE A 418 25.80 -10.80 1.96
N VAL A 419 26.49 -11.81 1.43
CA VAL A 419 26.48 -12.17 0.02
C VAL A 419 25.82 -13.52 -0.13
N ALA A 420 24.70 -13.61 -0.87
CA ALA A 420 24.03 -14.88 -1.12
C ALA A 420 23.46 -14.99 -2.54
N GLY A 421 23.00 -16.19 -2.88
CA GLY A 421 22.48 -16.53 -4.21
C GLY A 421 23.56 -16.66 -5.29
N LYS A 422 23.19 -17.24 -6.44
CA LYS A 422 24.10 -17.49 -7.56
C LYS A 422 24.60 -16.21 -8.22
N THR A 423 23.78 -15.16 -8.20
CA THR A 423 24.08 -13.84 -8.72
C THR A 423 24.90 -12.98 -7.74
N GLY A 424 25.12 -13.48 -6.52
CA GLY A 424 25.90 -12.79 -5.49
C GLY A 424 25.25 -11.48 -5.04
N VAL A 425 23.93 -11.51 -4.79
CA VAL A 425 23.21 -10.34 -4.24
C VAL A 425 23.85 -9.99 -2.91
N VAL A 426 24.00 -8.69 -2.65
CA VAL A 426 24.68 -8.17 -1.46
C VAL A 426 23.75 -7.24 -0.72
N VAL A 427 23.66 -7.45 0.58
CA VAL A 427 23.13 -6.48 1.56
C VAL A 427 24.19 -6.23 2.61
N GLU A 428 24.16 -5.05 3.20
CA GLU A 428 25.20 -4.65 4.13
C GLU A 428 24.68 -3.69 5.18
N ASN A 429 25.32 -3.70 6.34
CA ASN A 429 25.06 -2.77 7.42
C ASN A 429 26.36 -2.40 8.13
N LEU A 430 26.35 -1.25 8.77
CA LEU A 430 27.42 -0.84 9.67
C LEU A 430 27.38 -1.69 10.94
N LEU A 431 28.57 -2.13 11.35
CA LEU A 431 28.83 -2.85 12.58
C LEU A 431 29.89 -2.07 13.36
N TYR A 432 29.55 -1.64 14.55
CA TYR A 432 30.43 -0.94 15.48
C TYR A 432 30.95 -1.93 16.52
N ILE A 433 32.26 -2.12 16.56
CA ILE A 433 32.89 -3.03 17.51
C ILE A 433 33.58 -2.19 18.56
N THR A 434 33.05 -2.23 19.79
CA THR A 434 33.54 -1.43 20.92
C THR A 434 33.35 -2.20 22.22
N GLY A 435 34.31 -2.06 23.13
CA GLY A 435 34.29 -2.63 24.45
C GLY A 435 33.42 -1.86 25.44
N PHE A 436 32.90 -0.69 25.09
CA PHE A 436 32.18 0.16 26.02
C PHE A 436 30.67 -0.09 26.04
N LYS A 437 30.11 -0.04 27.25
CA LYS A 437 28.69 0.19 27.52
C LYS A 437 28.60 1.40 28.45
N VAL A 438 27.63 2.29 28.20
CA VAL A 438 27.44 3.47 29.04
C VAL A 438 26.02 3.49 29.57
N LEU A 439 25.88 3.72 30.87
CA LEU A 439 24.60 3.96 31.52
C LEU A 439 24.54 5.44 31.89
N THR A 440 23.44 6.12 31.55
CA THR A 440 23.26 7.54 31.86
C THR A 440 21.99 7.72 32.67
N CYS A 441 22.07 8.43 33.78
CA CYS A 441 20.92 8.78 34.60
C CYS A 441 20.94 10.26 34.99
N ALA A 442 19.74 10.82 35.18
CA ALA A 442 19.59 12.13 35.78
C ALA A 442 19.76 12.03 37.30
N ILE A 443 20.52 12.94 37.89
CA ILE A 443 20.78 13.03 39.33
C ILE A 443 20.35 14.42 39.85
N PRO A 444 20.27 14.63 41.19
CA PRO A 444 19.99 15.94 41.77
C PRO A 444 20.92 17.06 41.28
N ASP A 445 20.56 18.31 41.57
CA ASP A 445 21.30 19.52 41.16
C ASP A 445 21.38 19.73 39.64
N ASN A 446 20.39 19.20 38.91
CA ASN A 446 20.27 19.35 37.46
C ASN A 446 21.53 18.85 36.73
N GLN A 447 21.97 17.64 37.07
CA GLN A 447 23.12 16.97 36.46
C GLN A 447 22.73 15.61 35.86
N TYR A 448 23.52 15.17 34.90
CA TYR A 448 23.60 13.78 34.49
C TYR A 448 24.84 13.14 35.12
N GLU A 449 24.71 11.87 35.52
CA GLU A 449 25.83 10.97 35.79
C GLU A 449 25.84 9.91 34.70
N ALA A 450 26.96 9.79 34.00
CA ALA A 450 27.20 8.69 33.06
C ALA A 450 28.28 7.77 33.64
N ILE A 451 28.07 6.47 33.53
CA ILE A 451 28.99 5.43 34.00
C ILE A 451 29.45 4.62 32.79
N VAL A 452 30.74 4.68 32.50
CA VAL A 452 31.38 3.90 31.43
C VAL A 452 31.82 2.56 32.02
N LEU A 453 31.31 1.50 31.42
CA LEU A 453 31.55 0.12 31.80
C LEU A 453 32.18 -0.65 30.64
N ASP A 454 32.97 -1.66 30.97
CA ASP A 454 33.33 -2.72 30.07
C ASP A 454 32.07 -3.55 29.76
N ALA A 455 31.70 -3.66 28.48
CA ALA A 455 30.41 -4.22 28.07
C ALA A 455 30.30 -5.73 28.32
N GLU A 456 31.42 -6.44 28.47
CA GLU A 456 31.43 -7.88 28.76
C GLU A 456 31.47 -8.16 30.26
N SER A 457 32.42 -7.56 30.99
CA SER A 457 32.61 -7.83 32.42
C SER A 457 31.76 -6.95 33.34
N GLY A 458 31.19 -5.86 32.84
CA GLY A 458 30.43 -4.87 33.61
C GLY A 458 31.29 -4.04 34.58
N LYS A 459 32.62 -4.15 34.52
CA LYS A 459 33.53 -3.41 35.39
C LYS A 459 33.64 -1.95 34.94
N PRO A 460 33.78 -0.98 35.87
CA PRO A 460 33.99 0.41 35.50
C PRO A 460 35.29 0.63 34.73
N VAL A 461 35.24 1.54 33.75
CA VAL A 461 36.40 1.93 32.94
C VAL A 461 36.89 3.31 33.38
N PRO A 462 37.97 3.40 34.17
CA PRO A 462 38.54 4.68 34.58
C PRO A 462 39.31 5.35 33.44
N ASP A 463 39.52 6.66 33.51
CA ASP A 463 40.30 7.44 32.54
C ASP A 463 39.84 7.29 31.08
N ALA A 464 38.57 6.97 30.86
CA ALA A 464 37.94 6.98 29.54
C ALA A 464 37.50 8.40 29.19
N LEU A 465 37.72 8.81 27.94
CA LEU A 465 37.32 10.13 27.45
C LEU A 465 35.88 10.09 26.94
N VAL A 466 34.99 10.80 27.61
CA VAL A 466 33.59 11.00 27.22
C VAL A 466 33.46 12.33 26.51
N ARG A 467 33.10 12.31 25.22
CA ARG A 467 32.83 13.51 24.41
C ARG A 467 31.33 13.74 24.31
N LEU A 468 30.87 14.93 24.67
CA LEU A 468 29.47 15.35 24.60
C LEU A 468 29.24 16.19 23.33
N PHE A 469 28.14 15.92 22.65
CA PHE A 469 27.77 16.59 21.41
C PHE A 469 26.41 17.27 21.51
N THR A 470 26.27 18.37 20.79
CA THR A 470 24.98 19.02 20.47
C THR A 470 24.68 18.79 19.00
N GLU A 471 23.41 18.85 18.59
CA GLU A 471 23.01 18.69 17.18
C GLU A 471 22.19 19.88 16.72
N LYS A 472 22.63 20.54 15.64
CA LYS A 472 21.89 21.65 15.03
C LYS A 472 21.77 21.41 13.54
N LYS A 473 20.52 21.37 13.04
CA LYS A 473 20.22 21.10 11.61
C LYS A 473 20.88 19.81 11.08
N GLY A 474 21.03 18.78 11.91
CA GLY A 474 21.62 17.49 11.54
C GLY A 474 23.16 17.41 11.62
N GLU A 475 23.82 18.50 12.03
CA GLU A 475 25.26 18.57 12.25
C GLU A 475 25.58 18.44 13.75
N LEU A 476 26.49 17.52 14.06
CA LEU A 476 26.98 17.29 15.42
C LEU A 476 28.16 18.22 15.70
N ALA A 477 28.12 18.91 16.84
CA ALA A 477 29.23 19.72 17.34
C ALA A 477 29.64 19.25 18.73
N GLU A 478 30.92 18.93 18.92
CA GLU A 478 31.48 18.64 20.24
C GLU A 478 31.41 19.90 21.09
N VAL A 479 30.91 19.76 22.32
CA VAL A 479 30.77 20.88 23.27
C VAL A 479 31.53 20.66 24.57
N LYS A 480 31.87 19.41 24.89
CA LYS A 480 32.62 19.08 26.10
C LYS A 480 33.32 17.74 25.96
N ALA A 481 34.49 17.63 26.58
CA ALA A 481 35.20 16.37 26.75
C ALA A 481 35.60 16.21 28.22
N LEU A 482 35.37 15.04 28.79
CA LEU A 482 35.56 14.76 30.21
C LEU A 482 36.14 13.36 30.40
N PHE A 483 37.04 13.20 31.36
CA PHE A 483 37.56 11.88 31.74
C PHE A 483 36.71 11.26 32.84
N THR A 484 36.51 9.94 32.78
CA THR A 484 35.91 9.19 33.86
C THR A 484 36.85 9.07 35.06
N ASP A 485 36.28 9.06 36.27
CA ASP A 485 37.02 8.81 37.50
C ASP A 485 37.37 7.32 37.70
N LYS A 486 37.99 6.99 38.84
CA LYS A 486 38.37 5.61 39.20
C LYS A 486 37.20 4.62 39.20
N ASP A 487 35.97 5.11 39.37
CA ASP A 487 34.73 4.34 39.43
C ASP A 487 34.01 4.37 38.07
N GLY A 488 34.68 4.84 37.00
CA GLY A 488 34.16 4.92 35.64
C GLY A 488 33.12 6.01 35.43
N LYS A 489 33.00 6.97 36.35
CA LYS A 489 31.91 7.95 36.35
C LYS A 489 32.34 9.29 35.79
N VAL A 490 31.39 9.96 35.15
CA VAL A 490 31.50 11.37 34.75
C VAL A 490 30.20 12.10 35.04
N ARG A 491 30.30 13.35 35.50
CA ARG A 491 29.15 14.22 35.77
C ARG A 491 29.18 15.46 34.89
N PHE A 492 28.01 15.83 34.39
CA PHE A 492 27.85 17.04 33.58
C PHE A 492 26.46 17.67 33.80
N SER A 493 26.39 18.99 33.71
CA SER A 493 25.15 19.74 33.91
C SER A 493 24.13 19.40 32.83
N ARG A 494 22.88 19.17 33.23
CA ARG A 494 21.71 19.14 32.36
C ARG A 494 21.38 20.59 32.00
N MET A 495 21.97 21.10 30.93
CA MET A 495 21.47 22.34 30.32
C MET A 495 20.06 22.07 29.78
N ASN A 496 19.28 23.12 29.45
CA ASN A 496 17.88 23.02 28.98
C ASN A 496 17.65 21.74 28.16
N GLU A 497 16.54 21.03 28.40
CA GLU A 497 16.26 19.62 28.01
C GLU A 497 16.47 19.23 26.52
N SER A 498 16.95 20.14 25.67
CA SER A 498 17.14 20.05 24.23
C SER A 498 18.58 20.22 23.72
N ASP A 499 19.60 20.46 24.57
CA ASP A 499 20.93 20.83 24.05
C ASP A 499 21.86 19.64 23.72
N TYR A 500 21.98 18.62 24.58
CA TYR A 500 22.87 17.49 24.25
C TYR A 500 22.18 16.50 23.31
N ALA A 501 22.78 16.31 22.15
CA ALA A 501 22.39 15.29 21.19
C ALA A 501 22.81 13.90 21.67
N GLY A 502 23.95 13.77 22.33
CA GLY A 502 24.49 12.48 22.77
C GLY A 502 25.96 12.54 23.16
N TYR A 503 26.58 11.37 23.33
CA TYR A 503 28.00 11.23 23.66
C TYR A 503 28.68 10.06 22.94
N THR A 504 30.01 10.12 22.87
CA THR A 504 30.89 8.98 22.51
C THR A 504 31.91 8.73 23.61
N VAL A 505 32.49 7.54 23.62
CA VAL A 505 33.56 7.15 24.56
C VAL A 505 34.79 6.72 23.77
N GLU A 506 35.95 7.16 24.24
CA GLU A 506 37.24 6.81 23.67
C GLU A 506 38.19 6.36 24.79
N LYS A 507 38.91 5.25 24.59
CA LYS A 507 40.07 4.88 25.40
C LYS A 507 41.01 3.98 24.60
N ASN A 508 42.31 4.29 24.62
CA ASN A 508 43.33 3.55 23.88
C ASN A 508 42.97 3.43 22.39
N GLU A 509 42.90 2.20 21.85
CA GLU A 509 42.55 1.93 20.45
C GLU A 509 41.03 1.91 20.19
N ASP A 510 40.21 1.96 21.24
CA ASP A 510 38.75 2.01 21.12
C ASP A 510 38.28 3.45 21.07
N THR A 511 38.16 3.98 19.85
CA THR A 511 37.76 5.37 19.59
C THR A 511 36.49 5.48 18.74
N ASP A 512 35.87 4.35 18.41
CA ASP A 512 34.83 4.23 17.39
C ASP A 512 33.45 3.86 17.97
N MET A 513 33.22 4.16 19.25
CA MET A 513 31.90 4.03 19.84
C MET A 513 30.91 4.95 19.10
N PRO A 514 29.78 4.43 18.57
CA PRO A 514 28.78 5.26 17.91
C PRO A 514 28.09 6.19 18.91
N LEU A 515 27.56 7.31 18.43
CA LEU A 515 26.85 8.29 19.26
C LEU A 515 25.71 7.64 20.06
N GLN A 516 25.76 7.77 21.38
CA GLN A 516 24.69 7.37 22.30
C GLN A 516 23.84 8.59 22.65
N ARG A 517 22.53 8.55 22.41
CA ARG A 517 21.61 9.69 22.61
C ARG A 517 21.23 9.89 24.10
N ILE A 518 20.90 11.13 24.50
CA ILE A 518 20.46 11.50 25.86
C ILE A 518 19.07 12.19 25.81
N GLY A 519 17.98 11.51 26.24
CA GLY A 519 16.58 12.07 26.35
C GLY A 519 15.86 12.28 25.00
N VAL A 520 14.53 12.11 24.81
CA VAL A 520 13.33 12.28 25.66
C VAL A 520 12.47 11.01 25.68
N SER A 521 11.80 10.77 26.80
CA SER A 521 10.80 9.72 27.08
C SER A 521 9.91 9.29 25.90
N TYR A 522 10.28 8.17 25.29
CA TYR A 522 9.41 6.99 25.29
C TYR A 522 10.17 5.89 26.01
N VAL A 523 9.65 5.41 27.13
CA VAL A 523 9.96 4.05 27.59
C VAL A 523 9.32 3.11 26.58
N LEU A 524 9.89 3.03 25.38
CA LEU A 524 10.03 1.73 24.75
C LEU A 524 11.06 1.03 25.62
N ASN A 525 10.73 -0.17 26.09
CA ASN A 525 11.73 -1.08 26.63
C ASN A 525 13.02 -0.90 25.83
N GLU A 526 14.07 -0.36 26.44
CA GLU A 526 15.44 -0.45 25.90
C GLU A 526 15.94 -1.90 26.07
N SER A 527 15.13 -2.84 25.57
CA SER A 527 15.59 -3.98 24.81
C SER A 527 15.80 -3.60 23.33
N VAL A 528 15.77 -2.31 22.97
CA VAL A 528 16.25 -1.76 21.69
C VAL A 528 17.75 -1.42 21.77
N THR A 529 18.52 -2.33 22.35
CA THR A 529 19.70 -2.77 21.60
C THR A 529 19.19 -3.69 20.47
N ASP A 530 19.98 -4.06 19.48
CA ASP A 530 19.74 -5.35 18.78
C ASP A 530 18.54 -5.38 17.81
N SER A 531 18.61 -4.94 16.55
CA SER A 531 19.24 -5.72 15.47
C SER A 531 18.89 -5.10 14.10
N PRO A 532 19.82 -4.62 13.27
CA PRO A 532 19.56 -4.42 11.85
C PRO A 532 18.98 -5.67 11.17
N GLN A 533 17.92 -5.44 10.40
CA GLN A 533 17.38 -6.41 9.46
C GLN A 533 18.00 -6.20 8.08
N MET A 534 18.56 -7.26 7.51
CA MET A 534 19.03 -7.30 6.13
C MET A 534 18.18 -8.30 5.36
N ILE A 535 17.45 -7.83 4.35
CA ILE A 535 16.59 -8.68 3.54
C ILE A 535 17.21 -8.83 2.16
N LEU A 536 17.50 -10.07 1.81
CA LEU A 536 18.00 -10.46 0.52
C LEU A 536 16.91 -11.25 -0.21
N LEU A 537 16.34 -10.61 -1.24
CA LEU A 537 15.49 -11.29 -2.21
C LEU A 537 16.40 -11.66 -3.38
N THR A 538 16.60 -12.96 -3.60
CA THR A 538 17.56 -13.49 -4.58
C THR A 538 16.89 -14.26 -5.69
#